data_AF-A0A415FKT6-F1
#
_entry.id   AF-A0A415FKT6-F1
#
_cell.length_a   1.000
_cell.length_b   1.000
_cell.length_c   1.000
_cell.angle_alpha   90.00
_cell.angle_beta   90.00
_cell.angle_gamma   90.00
#
_symmetry.space_group_name_H-M   'P 1'
#
loop_
_entity.id
_entity.type
_entity.pdbx_description
1 polymer ?
#
loop_
_entity_poly.entity_id
_entity_poly.type
_entity_poly.pdbx_seq_one_letter_code
_entity_poly.pdbx_strand_id
1 'polypeptide(L)'
;MGRIKQGLDYFPMSTSFMHDRVVRRVMKREGDAAFATLVETLSYIYAGKGYYISASDEFYDELTDSLYNTDMDDVKRIIALSVECGLFDAGLFRQYGILTSADIQRQYLFITKRRSSSLIKPDYCLLEAEELASYHSSQSSKSCADDADNETVDAVTSTADSVTSNTDSATSEAEMSTLGTQNKEKQIKTNQNKLNHLSDSPQGENGGGKILKRRKAMTQDDIDNLQPPSDGTPRNFEGLLENLHSYKIPPSEQYAIILKSNFGAIGNSVWKGFSNIRGSNGKIKLPGHYLLSVIN
;
A
#
# COMPACT_ATOMS: atom_id res chain seq x y z
N MET A 1 -27.62 -3.43 26.54
CA MET A 1 -26.65 -2.71 25.68
C MET A 1 -25.70 -3.71 25.05
N GLY A 2 -25.67 -3.83 23.72
CA GLY A 2 -24.63 -4.63 23.04
C GLY A 2 -23.25 -4.01 23.29
N ARG A 3 -22.25 -4.81 23.66
CA ARG A 3 -20.85 -4.33 23.75
C ARG A 3 -20.42 -3.87 22.37
N ILE A 4 -19.95 -2.63 22.26
CA ILE A 4 -19.30 -2.15 21.04
C ILE A 4 -17.99 -2.94 20.90
N LYS A 5 -17.87 -3.73 19.82
CA LYS A 5 -16.65 -4.48 19.51
C LYS A 5 -15.52 -3.49 19.20
N GLN A 6 -14.41 -3.61 19.93
CA GLN A 6 -13.26 -2.72 19.79
C GLN A 6 -12.49 -3.01 18.49
N GLY A 7 -12.21 -4.29 18.22
CA GLY A 7 -11.51 -4.72 17.01
C GLY A 7 -12.35 -4.66 15.73
N LEU A 8 -11.77 -5.23 14.67
CA LEU A 8 -12.31 -5.29 13.33
C LEU A 8 -12.57 -6.76 12.95
N ASP A 9 -13.63 -7.01 12.18
CA ASP A 9 -13.91 -8.36 11.64
C ASP A 9 -13.03 -8.69 10.43
N TYR A 10 -12.50 -7.64 9.78
CA TYR A 10 -11.58 -7.72 8.67
C TYR A 10 -10.70 -6.47 8.70
N PHE A 11 -9.50 -6.55 8.12
CA PHE A 11 -8.64 -5.39 7.93
C PHE A 11 -8.15 -5.33 6.47
N PRO A 12 -8.03 -4.12 5.88
CA PRO A 12 -7.45 -3.97 4.57
C PRO A 12 -5.95 -4.26 4.64
N MET A 13 -5.43 -5.03 3.70
CA MET A 13 -3.99 -5.20 3.54
C MET A 13 -3.57 -4.66 2.18
N SER A 14 -2.49 -3.90 2.14
CA SER A 14 -1.95 -3.38 0.87
C SER A 14 -1.60 -4.54 -0.06
N THR A 15 -1.99 -4.43 -1.34
CA THR A 15 -1.60 -5.41 -2.37
C THR A 15 -0.09 -5.46 -2.60
N SER A 16 0.63 -4.42 -2.16
CA SER A 16 2.09 -4.36 -2.20
C SER A 16 2.76 -4.80 -0.90
N PHE A 17 2.02 -5.30 0.10
CA PHE A 17 2.58 -5.67 1.41
C PHE A 17 3.73 -6.70 1.30
N MET A 18 3.57 -7.74 0.48
CA MET A 18 4.65 -8.70 0.19
C MET A 18 5.88 -8.07 -0.48
N HIS A 19 5.70 -6.95 -1.19
CA HIS A 19 6.75 -6.25 -1.92
C HIS A 19 7.38 -5.13 -1.10
N ASP A 20 6.83 -4.84 0.09
CA ASP A 20 7.38 -3.85 0.98
C ASP A 20 8.84 -4.17 1.31
N ARG A 21 9.66 -3.12 1.39
CA ARG A 21 11.10 -3.27 1.57
C ARG A 21 11.45 -3.91 2.91
N VAL A 22 10.69 -3.60 3.96
CA VAL A 22 10.89 -4.17 5.29
C VAL A 22 10.40 -5.61 5.30
N VAL A 23 9.19 -5.88 4.81
CA VAL A 23 8.64 -7.25 4.73
C VAL A 23 9.56 -8.18 3.94
N ARG A 24 10.04 -7.76 2.77
CA ARG A 24 11.01 -8.56 1.98
C ARG A 24 12.33 -8.80 2.69
N ARG A 25 12.77 -7.88 3.56
CA ARG A 25 13.99 -8.07 4.35
C ARG A 25 13.78 -9.15 5.40
N VAL A 26 12.63 -9.16 6.08
CA VAL A 26 12.29 -10.20 7.06
C VAL A 26 12.20 -11.56 6.37
N MET A 27 11.44 -11.66 5.27
CA MET A 27 11.32 -12.89 4.49
C MET A 27 12.65 -13.41 3.95
N LYS A 28 13.54 -12.51 3.52
CA LYS A 28 14.88 -12.91 3.03
C LYS A 28 15.72 -13.59 4.13
N ARG A 29 15.49 -13.27 5.40
CA ARG A 29 16.29 -13.78 6.52
C ARG A 29 15.65 -14.98 7.21
N GLU A 30 14.34 -14.96 7.41
CA GLU A 30 13.60 -16.01 8.14
C GLU A 30 12.76 -16.93 7.23
N GLY A 31 12.80 -16.72 5.91
CA GLY A 31 12.09 -17.53 4.93
C GLY A 31 10.61 -17.18 4.78
N ASP A 32 9.86 -18.07 4.11
CA ASP A 32 8.47 -17.81 3.71
C ASP A 32 7.50 -17.80 4.90
N ALA A 33 7.83 -18.49 6.00
CA ALA A 33 7.08 -18.48 7.26
C ALA A 33 6.95 -17.07 7.85
N ALA A 34 7.91 -16.18 7.56
CA ALA A 34 7.85 -14.78 7.97
C ALA A 34 6.59 -14.07 7.47
N PHE A 35 6.18 -14.35 6.23
CA PHE A 35 5.00 -13.70 5.67
C PHE A 35 3.73 -14.11 6.41
N ALA A 36 3.52 -15.42 6.58
CA ALA A 36 2.36 -15.94 7.31
C ALA A 36 2.32 -15.39 8.75
N THR A 37 3.45 -15.43 9.46
CA THR A 37 3.58 -14.89 10.82
C THR A 37 3.19 -13.41 10.91
N LEU A 38 3.62 -12.59 9.93
CA LEU A 38 3.30 -11.17 9.90
C LEU A 38 1.83 -10.89 9.59
N VAL A 39 1.25 -11.62 8.63
CA VAL A 39 -0.18 -11.50 8.30
C VAL A 39 -1.04 -11.89 9.50
N GLU A 40 -0.66 -12.96 10.17
CA GLU A 40 -1.37 -13.46 11.35
C GLU A 40 -1.25 -12.49 12.53
N THR A 41 -0.05 -11.96 12.78
CA THR A 41 0.16 -10.90 13.78
C THR A 41 -0.72 -9.67 13.52
N LEU A 42 -0.82 -9.22 12.27
CA LEU A 42 -1.71 -8.11 11.91
C LEU A 42 -3.17 -8.48 12.15
N SER A 43 -3.58 -9.72 11.87
CA SER A 43 -4.92 -10.22 12.14
C SER A 43 -5.26 -10.13 13.63
N TYR A 44 -4.36 -10.58 14.52
CA TYR A 44 -4.52 -10.45 15.96
C TYR A 44 -4.59 -8.99 16.44
N ILE A 45 -3.73 -8.11 15.90
CA ILE A 45 -3.75 -6.67 16.21
C ILE A 45 -5.11 -6.07 15.88
N TYR A 46 -5.61 -6.29 14.65
CA TYR A 46 -6.85 -5.69 14.19
C TYR A 46 -8.09 -6.32 14.81
N ALA A 47 -8.12 -7.64 15.02
CA ALA A 47 -9.25 -8.36 15.62
C ALA A 47 -9.40 -8.07 17.12
N GLY A 48 -8.29 -7.86 17.82
CA GLY A 48 -8.26 -7.57 19.26
C GLY A 48 -8.58 -6.10 19.59
N LYS A 49 -7.53 -5.31 19.83
CA LYS A 49 -7.66 -3.89 20.20
C LYS A 49 -7.77 -2.96 19.00
N GLY A 50 -7.47 -3.45 17.80
CA GLY A 50 -7.60 -2.73 16.55
C GLY A 50 -6.34 -2.00 16.10
N TYR A 51 -5.47 -1.60 17.03
CA TYR A 51 -4.29 -0.78 16.71
C TYR A 51 -3.00 -1.21 17.40
N TYR A 52 -3.05 -2.19 18.30
CA TYR A 52 -1.87 -2.82 18.89
C TYR A 52 -2.23 -4.21 19.42
N ILE A 53 -1.20 -4.99 19.76
CA ILE A 53 -1.32 -6.18 20.61
C ILE A 53 -0.16 -6.22 21.60
N SER A 54 -0.38 -6.83 22.77
CA SER A 54 0.69 -7.14 23.72
C SER A 54 1.47 -8.35 23.24
N ALA A 55 2.80 -8.22 23.18
CA ALA A 55 3.73 -9.32 22.90
C ALA A 55 3.98 -10.14 24.17
N SER A 56 2.92 -10.70 24.75
CA SER A 56 3.00 -11.59 25.91
C SER A 56 3.28 -13.03 25.47
N ASP A 57 3.66 -13.88 26.41
CA ASP A 57 3.92 -15.29 26.12
C ASP A 57 2.66 -15.97 25.57
N GLU A 58 1.47 -15.64 26.07
CA GLU A 58 0.20 -16.18 25.56
C GLU A 58 -0.04 -15.81 24.10
N PHE A 59 0.31 -14.58 23.69
CA PHE A 59 0.22 -14.18 22.29
C PHE A 59 1.17 -14.98 21.40
N TYR A 60 2.40 -15.23 21.88
CA TYR A 60 3.36 -16.04 21.14
C TYR A 60 2.92 -17.51 21.03
N ASP A 61 2.33 -18.07 22.09
CA ASP A 61 1.76 -19.42 22.09
C ASP A 61 0.62 -19.53 21.07
N GLU A 62 -0.36 -18.62 21.13
CA GLU A 62 -1.49 -18.58 20.19
C GLU A 62 -1.03 -18.40 18.73
N LEU A 63 -0.06 -17.51 18.50
CA LEU A 63 0.50 -17.26 17.17
C LEU A 63 1.28 -18.47 16.62
N THR A 64 1.93 -19.23 17.50
CA THR A 64 2.65 -20.46 17.10
C THR A 64 1.64 -21.55 16.77
N ASP A 65 0.60 -21.73 17.59
CA ASP A 65 -0.44 -22.75 17.38
C ASP A 65 -1.25 -22.53 16.09
N SER A 66 -1.37 -21.29 15.62
CA SER A 66 -2.04 -21.00 14.35
C SER A 66 -1.18 -21.28 13.10
N LEU A 67 0.13 -21.56 13.28
CA LEU A 67 1.09 -21.77 12.20
C LEU A 67 1.58 -23.23 12.16
N TYR A 68 1.23 -23.96 11.09
CA TYR A 68 1.47 -25.41 11.00
C TYR A 68 2.95 -25.85 11.00
N ASN A 69 3.87 -25.06 10.42
CA ASN A 69 5.29 -25.41 10.24
C ASN A 69 6.24 -24.36 10.82
N THR A 70 5.78 -23.53 11.76
CA THR A 70 6.60 -22.46 12.36
C THR A 70 6.66 -22.70 13.86
N ASP A 71 7.86 -22.86 14.42
CA ASP A 71 7.99 -23.07 15.87
C ASP A 71 8.07 -21.73 16.64
N MET A 72 8.00 -21.83 17.97
CA MET A 72 8.05 -20.70 18.88
C MET A 72 9.30 -19.83 18.69
N ASP A 73 10.45 -20.46 18.46
CA ASP A 73 11.71 -19.74 18.28
C ASP A 73 11.72 -19.01 16.94
N ASP A 74 11.17 -19.61 15.89
CA ASP A 74 10.97 -18.98 14.59
C ASP A 74 10.05 -17.75 14.71
N VAL A 75 8.89 -17.90 15.36
CA VAL A 75 7.95 -16.78 15.59
C VAL A 75 8.64 -15.64 16.34
N LYS A 76 9.33 -15.93 17.46
CA LYS A 76 10.04 -14.92 18.25
C LYS A 76 11.13 -14.22 17.44
N ARG A 77 11.91 -14.95 16.63
CA ARG A 77 12.92 -14.35 15.75
C ARG A 77 12.31 -13.47 14.66
N ILE A 78 11.23 -13.92 14.02
CA ILE A 78 10.51 -13.15 12.98
C ILE A 78 9.97 -11.84 13.58
N ILE A 79 9.30 -11.89 14.73
CA ILE A 79 8.75 -10.70 15.38
C ILE A 79 9.87 -9.75 15.79
N ALA A 80 10.94 -10.25 16.43
CA ALA A 80 12.08 -9.44 16.82
C ALA A 80 12.73 -8.74 15.62
N LEU A 81 12.95 -9.46 14.52
CA LEU A 81 13.50 -8.91 13.28
C LEU A 81 12.57 -7.86 12.65
N SER A 82 11.26 -8.05 12.76
CA SER A 82 10.26 -7.12 12.23
C SER A 82 10.24 -5.80 13.00
N VAL A 83 10.46 -5.84 14.32
CA VAL A 83 10.71 -4.67 15.15
C VAL A 83 12.03 -4.00 14.75
N GLU A 84 13.13 -4.77 14.62
CA GLU A 84 14.45 -4.26 14.23
C GLU A 84 14.41 -3.55 12.86
N CYS A 85 13.64 -4.09 11.92
CA CYS A 85 13.50 -3.52 10.58
C CYS A 85 12.52 -2.35 10.49
N GLY A 86 11.82 -2.01 11.58
CA GLY A 86 10.90 -0.89 11.67
C GLY A 86 9.50 -1.16 11.11
N LEU A 87 9.08 -2.43 11.01
CA LEU A 87 7.69 -2.77 10.71
C LEU A 87 6.79 -2.44 11.90
N PHE A 88 7.31 -2.70 13.10
CA PHE A 88 6.73 -2.31 14.38
C PHE A 88 7.63 -1.29 15.07
N ASP A 89 7.03 -0.43 15.88
CA ASP A 89 7.77 0.58 16.61
C ASP A 89 8.64 -0.04 17.72
N ALA A 90 9.96 0.14 17.61
CA ALA A 90 10.91 -0.42 18.55
C ALA A 90 10.86 0.24 19.94
N GLY A 91 10.42 1.50 20.02
CA GLY A 91 10.28 2.22 21.28
C GLY A 91 9.15 1.63 22.13
N LEU A 92 7.96 1.52 21.55
CA LEU A 92 6.78 0.95 22.20
C LEU A 92 6.92 -0.55 22.46
N PHE A 93 7.58 -1.29 21.57
CA PHE A 93 7.91 -2.70 21.84
C PHE A 93 8.80 -2.83 23.07
N ARG A 94 9.86 -2.02 23.17
CA ARG A 94 10.79 -2.07 24.32
C ARG A 94 10.15 -1.58 25.62
N GLN A 95 9.36 -0.51 25.56
CA GLN A 95 8.83 0.16 26.74
C GLN A 95 7.60 -0.54 27.32
N TYR A 96 6.71 -1.02 26.44
CA TYR A 96 5.40 -1.55 26.84
C TYR A 96 5.19 -3.01 26.45
N GLY A 97 6.12 -3.63 25.70
CA GLY A 97 5.94 -4.98 25.19
C GLY A 97 4.75 -5.06 24.23
N ILE A 98 4.56 -4.07 23.37
CA ILE A 98 3.45 -4.05 22.40
C ILE A 98 3.94 -3.97 20.96
N LEU A 99 3.19 -4.60 20.05
CA LEU A 99 3.38 -4.48 18.61
C LEU A 99 2.35 -3.50 18.04
N THR A 100 2.85 -2.41 17.46
CA THR A 100 2.08 -1.37 16.78
C THR A 100 2.99 -0.62 15.82
N SER A 101 2.41 0.14 14.89
CA SER A 101 3.12 1.10 14.05
C SER A 101 2.21 2.29 13.76
N ALA A 102 2.79 3.41 13.31
CA ALA A 102 2.01 4.57 12.90
C ALA A 102 1.03 4.23 11.76
N ASP A 103 1.42 3.35 10.83
CA ASP A 103 0.56 2.91 9.73
C ASP A 103 -0.60 2.04 10.21
N ILE A 104 -0.36 1.15 11.17
CA ILE A 104 -1.41 0.36 11.83
C ILE A 104 -2.45 1.30 12.46
N GLN A 105 -1.98 2.31 13.18
CA GLN A 105 -2.81 3.30 13.89
C GLN A 105 -3.63 4.17 12.93
N ARG A 106 -3.02 4.69 11.86
CA ARG A 106 -3.71 5.42 10.79
C ARG A 106 -4.83 4.60 10.18
N GLN A 107 -4.51 3.36 9.84
CA GLN A 107 -5.46 2.46 9.22
C GLN A 107 -6.64 2.17 10.16
N TYR A 108 -6.36 1.90 11.44
CA TYR A 108 -7.41 1.71 12.44
C TYR A 108 -8.31 2.94 12.57
N LEU A 109 -7.74 4.13 12.72
CA LEU A 109 -8.50 5.40 12.82
C LEU A 109 -9.31 5.67 11.56
N PHE A 110 -8.76 5.38 10.38
CA PHE A 110 -9.48 5.55 9.12
C PHE A 110 -10.72 4.65 9.05
N ILE A 111 -10.57 3.35 9.35
CA ILE A 111 -11.68 2.38 9.30
C ILE A 111 -12.73 2.69 10.36
N THR A 112 -12.29 3.14 11.54
CA THR A 112 -13.15 3.35 12.69
C THR A 112 -13.61 4.80 12.85
N LYS A 113 -13.34 5.68 11.87
CA LYS A 113 -13.68 7.11 11.91
C LYS A 113 -15.14 7.41 12.26
N ARG A 114 -16.07 6.51 11.89
CA ARG A 114 -17.51 6.65 12.16
C ARG A 114 -17.96 6.08 13.51
N ARG A 115 -17.10 5.39 14.27
CA ARG A 115 -17.44 4.86 15.60
C ARG A 115 -17.22 5.95 16.66
N SER A 116 -18.05 5.95 17.70
CA SER A 116 -17.98 6.93 18.80
C SER A 116 -16.80 6.73 19.76
N SER A 117 -16.11 5.59 19.70
CA SER A 117 -15.11 5.16 20.69
C SER A 117 -13.70 4.89 20.13
N SER A 118 -13.38 5.38 18.93
CA SER A 118 -12.14 5.07 18.19
C SER A 118 -10.91 5.83 18.69
N LEU A 119 -10.64 5.79 19.99
CA LEU A 119 -9.52 6.49 20.60
C LEU A 119 -8.31 5.55 20.73
N ILE A 120 -7.14 6.05 20.32
CA ILE A 120 -5.84 5.44 20.59
C ILE A 120 -5.37 5.91 21.97
N LYS A 121 -4.84 5.00 22.78
CA LYS A 121 -4.27 5.34 24.08
C LYS A 121 -3.10 6.33 23.87
N PRO A 122 -3.06 7.49 24.57
CA PRO A 122 -2.02 8.50 24.39
C PRO A 122 -0.59 7.94 24.51
N ASP A 123 -0.34 7.07 25.50
CA ASP A 123 0.95 6.43 25.73
C ASP A 123 1.44 5.56 24.56
N TYR A 124 0.53 5.09 23.72
CA TYR A 124 0.83 4.22 22.59
C TYR A 124 0.75 4.96 21.26
N CYS A 125 0.33 6.22 21.26
CA CYS A 125 0.08 6.96 20.02
C CYS A 125 1.39 7.40 19.36
N LEU A 126 1.53 7.07 18.09
CA LEU A 126 2.70 7.42 17.25
C LEU A 126 2.38 8.54 16.26
N LEU A 127 1.18 9.13 16.34
CA LEU A 127 0.69 10.16 15.43
C LEU A 127 0.77 11.53 16.08
N GLU A 128 1.08 12.54 15.28
CA GLU A 128 1.10 13.94 15.73
C GLU A 128 -0.32 14.44 16.05
N ALA A 129 -0.42 15.43 16.92
CA ALA A 129 -1.71 15.96 17.39
C ALA A 129 -2.58 16.50 16.24
N GLU A 130 -1.96 17.15 15.25
CA GLU A 130 -2.64 17.66 14.05
C GLU A 130 -3.20 16.54 13.19
N GLU A 131 -2.46 15.43 13.07
CA GLU A 131 -2.91 14.24 12.33
C GLU A 131 -4.12 13.61 13.02
N LEU A 132 -4.06 13.42 14.35
CA LEU A 132 -5.17 12.91 15.17
C LEU A 132 -6.43 13.77 15.04
N ALA A 133 -6.29 15.11 15.08
CA ALA A 133 -7.42 16.03 14.98
C ALA A 133 -8.25 15.84 13.69
N SER A 134 -7.60 15.45 12.59
CA SER A 134 -8.28 15.20 11.30
C SER A 134 -9.26 14.01 11.33
N TYR A 135 -9.07 13.07 12.26
CA TYR A 135 -9.96 11.93 12.46
C TYR A 135 -11.11 12.23 13.44
N HIS A 136 -10.95 13.24 14.30
CA HIS A 136 -11.95 13.64 15.32
C HIS A 136 -12.92 14.75 14.87
N SER A 137 -12.55 15.57 13.89
CA SER A 137 -13.35 16.71 13.40
C SER A 137 -14.77 16.32 12.93
N SER A 138 -15.00 15.04 12.59
CA SER A 138 -16.31 14.52 12.18
C SER A 138 -17.34 14.39 13.30
N GLN A 139 -16.96 14.61 14.57
CA GLN A 139 -17.84 14.42 15.73
C GLN A 139 -18.30 15.72 16.40
N SER A 140 -17.92 16.90 15.87
CA SER A 140 -18.24 18.21 16.47
C SER A 140 -19.52 18.88 15.94
N SER A 141 -20.21 18.33 14.95
CA SER A 141 -21.41 18.94 14.37
C SER A 141 -22.67 18.13 14.66
N LYS A 142 -23.05 18.03 15.94
CA LYS A 142 -24.46 17.88 16.38
C LYS A 142 -24.59 17.99 17.90
N SER A 143 -24.77 19.21 18.40
CA SER A 143 -25.49 19.48 19.65
C SER A 143 -26.12 20.89 19.62
N CYS A 144 -27.38 20.96 20.09
CA CYS A 144 -28.30 22.11 20.30
C CYS A 144 -29.19 22.48 19.08
N ALA A 145 -30.47 22.04 19.01
CA ALA A 145 -31.70 22.59 19.63
C ALA A 145 -32.24 23.80 18.81
N ASP A 146 -33.48 23.93 18.31
CA ASP A 146 -34.85 23.48 18.64
C ASP A 146 -35.68 23.30 17.34
N ASP A 147 -36.53 22.27 17.21
CA ASP A 147 -38.01 22.22 17.40
C ASP A 147 -38.86 22.79 16.23
N ALA A 148 -39.65 21.88 15.61
CA ALA A 148 -40.98 22.06 15.02
C ALA A 148 -41.22 21.12 13.80
N ASP A 149 -41.94 20.04 14.12
CA ASP A 149 -43.11 19.48 13.42
C ASP A 149 -43.02 18.81 12.02
N ASN A 150 -43.34 17.51 12.10
CA ASN A 150 -44.23 16.69 11.29
C ASN A 150 -43.80 15.98 9.98
N GLU A 151 -44.04 14.65 10.02
CA GLU A 151 -44.31 13.67 8.94
C GLU A 151 -43.25 13.45 7.84
N THR A 152 -42.94 12.24 7.36
CA THR A 152 -43.59 10.91 7.39
C THR A 152 -42.54 9.86 6.95
N VAL A 153 -42.68 8.62 7.43
CA VAL A 153 -42.40 7.29 6.80
C VAL A 153 -41.01 7.00 6.22
N ASP A 154 -40.39 5.81 6.33
CA ASP A 154 -40.79 4.53 6.89
C ASP A 154 -39.50 3.72 7.19
N ALA A 155 -39.61 2.78 8.13
CA ALA A 155 -38.60 1.76 8.42
C ALA A 155 -38.43 0.82 7.19
N VAL A 156 -37.35 0.05 7.02
CA VAL A 156 -37.19 -1.25 7.69
C VAL A 156 -35.82 -1.87 7.32
N THR A 157 -35.05 -2.18 8.37
CA THR A 157 -34.27 -3.41 8.62
C THR A 157 -34.07 -4.41 7.47
N SER A 158 -32.82 -4.72 7.15
CA SER A 158 -32.47 -5.98 6.44
C SER A 158 -31.97 -7.01 7.46
N THR A 159 -32.85 -7.95 7.78
CA THR A 159 -32.53 -9.21 8.46
C THR A 159 -31.93 -10.22 7.49
N ALA A 160 -30.93 -10.96 7.99
CA ALA A 160 -30.49 -12.23 7.43
C ALA A 160 -31.61 -13.28 7.54
N ASP A 161 -31.72 -14.21 6.58
CA ASP A 161 -31.23 -15.59 6.72
C ASP A 161 -31.70 -16.54 5.60
N SER A 162 -30.76 -17.44 5.26
CA SER A 162 -30.90 -18.88 4.97
C SER A 162 -31.76 -19.46 3.81
N VAL A 163 -31.04 -20.11 2.88
CA VAL A 163 -31.21 -21.49 2.34
C VAL A 163 -32.63 -22.04 2.10
N THR A 164 -32.95 -22.39 0.84
CA THR A 164 -33.23 -23.79 0.44
C THR A 164 -33.18 -24.01 -1.08
N SER A 165 -32.78 -25.22 -1.43
CA SER A 165 -32.64 -25.88 -2.73
C SER A 165 -33.87 -25.87 -3.66
N ASN A 166 -33.63 -25.99 -4.97
CA ASN A 166 -34.15 -27.10 -5.79
C ASN A 166 -33.43 -27.21 -7.15
N THR A 167 -33.20 -28.47 -7.52
CA THR A 167 -32.64 -29.07 -8.74
C THR A 167 -33.48 -28.83 -9.99
N ASP A 168 -32.84 -28.73 -11.17
CA ASP A 168 -33.08 -29.68 -12.26
C ASP A 168 -32.01 -29.60 -13.37
N SER A 169 -31.81 -30.76 -13.98
CA SER A 169 -30.71 -31.21 -14.84
C SER A 169 -30.82 -30.73 -16.30
N ALA A 170 -29.68 -30.59 -17.00
CA ALA A 170 -29.44 -31.24 -18.30
C ALA A 170 -28.02 -30.98 -18.83
N THR A 171 -27.32 -32.10 -19.04
CA THR A 171 -26.15 -32.41 -19.86
C THR A 171 -25.95 -31.62 -21.16
N SER A 172 -24.69 -31.32 -21.49
CA SER A 172 -24.06 -31.68 -22.79
C SER A 172 -22.54 -31.56 -22.74
N GLU A 173 -21.93 -32.61 -23.28
CA GLU A 173 -20.52 -32.96 -23.35
C GLU A 173 -19.81 -32.22 -24.51
N ALA A 174 -18.48 -32.05 -24.43
CA ALA A 174 -17.50 -32.20 -25.53
C ALA A 174 -16.15 -31.61 -25.07
N GLU A 175 -15.20 -32.42 -24.61
CA GLU A 175 -14.20 -33.15 -25.40
C GLU A 175 -12.81 -32.50 -25.30
N MET A 176 -11.89 -33.34 -24.83
CA MET A 176 -10.46 -33.13 -24.69
C MET A 176 -9.78 -33.50 -26.01
N SER A 177 -8.90 -32.66 -26.54
CA SER A 177 -7.77 -33.15 -27.33
C SER A 177 -6.62 -32.16 -27.46
N THR A 178 -5.46 -32.80 -27.58
CA THR A 178 -4.07 -32.43 -27.33
C THR A 178 -3.34 -31.74 -28.50
N LEU A 179 -2.07 -31.39 -28.21
CA LEU A 179 -0.93 -31.02 -29.10
C LEU A 179 -0.78 -29.50 -29.28
N GLY A 180 0.33 -28.83 -28.92
CA GLY A 180 1.69 -29.25 -28.69
C GLY A 180 2.59 -28.61 -29.75
N THR A 181 3.27 -27.49 -29.46
CA THR A 181 4.53 -27.14 -30.14
C THR A 181 5.38 -26.22 -29.27
N GLN A 182 6.58 -26.71 -28.98
CA GLN A 182 7.69 -25.99 -28.36
C GLN A 182 8.22 -24.94 -29.34
N ASN A 183 8.67 -23.79 -28.83
CA ASN A 183 9.75 -23.03 -29.48
C ASN A 183 10.63 -22.34 -28.42
N LYS A 184 11.82 -22.89 -28.26
CA LYS A 184 13.03 -22.19 -27.79
C LYS A 184 13.36 -21.11 -28.83
N GLU A 185 13.61 -19.87 -28.43
CA GLU A 185 14.86 -19.21 -28.83
C GLU A 185 15.25 -17.97 -27.98
N LYS A 186 16.49 -18.09 -27.46
CA LYS A 186 17.57 -17.13 -27.20
C LYS A 186 17.34 -15.79 -26.48
N GLN A 187 18.03 -15.76 -25.33
CA GLN A 187 18.73 -14.65 -24.68
C GLN A 187 19.18 -13.51 -25.60
N ILE A 188 18.89 -12.27 -25.18
CA ILE A 188 19.77 -11.13 -25.39
C ILE A 188 19.99 -10.48 -24.01
N LYS A 189 21.23 -10.59 -23.53
CA LYS A 189 21.75 -9.81 -22.41
C LYS A 189 21.96 -8.38 -22.92
N THR A 190 21.33 -7.39 -22.28
CA THR A 190 21.73 -5.99 -22.45
C THR A 190 22.23 -5.45 -21.13
N ASN A 191 23.47 -4.96 -21.20
CA ASN A 191 24.32 -4.58 -20.11
C ASN A 191 23.78 -3.44 -19.26
N GLN A 192 24.08 -3.54 -17.97
CA GLN A 192 24.05 -2.45 -17.01
C GLN A 192 24.98 -1.33 -17.50
N ASN A 193 24.44 -0.13 -17.73
CA ASN A 193 25.25 1.08 -17.78
C ASN A 193 24.93 1.94 -16.55
N LYS A 194 25.86 1.88 -15.59
CA LYS A 194 26.13 2.99 -14.66
C LYS A 194 26.53 4.20 -15.49
N LEU A 195 25.88 5.33 -15.28
CA LEU A 195 26.47 6.63 -15.57
C LEU A 195 26.30 7.50 -14.33
N ASN A 196 27.37 7.50 -13.52
CA ASN A 196 27.70 8.59 -12.63
C ASN A 196 28.37 9.66 -13.51
N HIS A 197 27.86 10.87 -13.52
CA HIS A 197 28.68 12.04 -13.81
C HIS A 197 28.21 13.17 -12.90
N LEU A 198 29.01 13.46 -11.87
CA LEU A 198 29.11 14.78 -11.28
C LEU A 198 30.60 14.99 -11.04
N SER A 199 31.21 15.79 -11.91
CA SER A 199 32.53 16.33 -11.71
C SER A 199 32.41 17.52 -10.77
N ASP A 200 33.11 17.50 -9.65
CA ASP A 200 34.18 18.48 -9.38
C ASP A 200 34.91 18.14 -8.06
N SER A 201 36.23 18.28 -8.11
CA SER A 201 37.19 18.26 -7.00
C SER A 201 37.88 19.64 -6.98
N PRO A 202 38.58 20.10 -5.90
CA PRO A 202 39.29 19.26 -4.92
C PRO A 202 39.26 19.70 -3.43
N GLN A 203 39.82 18.79 -2.61
CA GLN A 203 40.53 18.98 -1.32
C GLN A 203 39.73 19.06 0.01
N GLY A 204 40.01 18.08 0.90
CA GLY A 204 39.80 18.20 2.35
C GLY A 204 39.37 16.91 3.08
N GLU A 205 40.34 16.07 3.41
CA GLU A 205 40.47 15.12 4.56
C GLU A 205 39.28 14.39 5.23
N ASN A 206 39.46 13.06 5.35
CA ASN A 206 39.13 12.14 6.45
C ASN A 206 37.76 12.21 7.18
N GLY A 207 36.95 11.17 6.98
CA GLY A 207 35.88 10.80 7.91
C GLY A 207 34.83 9.86 7.30
N GLY A 208 34.97 8.55 7.53
CA GLY A 208 33.99 7.56 7.07
C GLY A 208 32.63 7.72 7.75
N GLY A 209 31.61 8.11 6.98
CA GLY A 209 30.21 8.08 7.38
C GLY A 209 29.30 7.99 6.15
N LYS A 210 28.66 6.84 5.93
CA LYS A 210 27.71 6.65 4.82
C LYS A 210 26.42 7.41 5.13
N ILE A 211 26.29 8.63 4.61
CA ILE A 211 25.04 9.39 4.58
C ILE A 211 24.08 8.71 3.59
N LEU A 212 23.06 8.04 4.12
CA LEU A 212 21.90 7.60 3.36
C LEU A 212 21.12 8.84 2.90
N LYS A 213 21.27 9.21 1.62
CA LYS A 213 20.46 10.28 1.00
C LYS A 213 18.97 9.93 1.13
N ARG A 214 18.25 10.73 1.92
CA ARG A 214 16.79 10.79 2.04
C ARG A 214 16.19 10.84 0.62
N ARG A 215 15.19 10.01 0.30
CA ARG A 215 14.43 10.13 -0.97
C ARG A 215 13.76 11.50 -0.95
N LYS A 216 14.21 12.43 -1.80
CA LYS A 216 13.57 13.74 -2.01
C LYS A 216 12.17 13.45 -2.57
N ALA A 217 11.13 13.97 -1.92
CA ALA A 217 9.80 13.99 -2.52
C ALA A 217 9.89 14.88 -3.77
N MET A 218 9.56 14.32 -4.94
CA MET A 218 9.59 15.05 -6.20
C MET A 218 8.46 16.09 -6.19
N THR A 219 8.80 17.38 -6.26
CA THR A 219 7.81 18.47 -6.33
C THR A 219 7.38 18.70 -7.77
N GLN A 220 6.29 19.44 -8.00
CA GLN A 220 5.88 19.82 -9.36
C GLN A 220 6.96 20.70 -10.02
N ASP A 221 7.57 21.62 -9.25
CA ASP A 221 8.69 22.43 -9.74
C ASP A 221 9.88 21.56 -10.18
N ASP A 222 10.17 20.47 -9.47
CA ASP A 222 11.23 19.55 -9.87
C ASP A 222 10.91 18.84 -11.20
N ILE A 223 9.63 18.62 -11.54
CA ILE A 223 9.19 18.04 -12.82
C ILE A 223 9.30 19.05 -13.96
N ASP A 224 8.80 20.27 -13.74
CA ASP A 224 8.72 21.30 -14.78
C ASP A 224 10.12 21.79 -15.19
N ASN A 225 11.11 21.66 -14.29
CA ASN A 225 12.52 21.96 -14.58
C ASN A 225 13.28 20.82 -15.28
N LEU A 226 12.66 19.67 -15.54
CA LEU A 226 13.32 18.58 -16.27
C LEU A 226 13.57 18.97 -17.73
N GLN A 227 14.71 18.51 -18.27
CA GLN A 227 15.08 18.76 -19.65
C GLN A 227 15.32 17.44 -20.40
N PRO A 228 14.79 17.29 -21.62
CA PRO A 228 15.06 16.11 -22.46
C PRO A 228 16.55 15.98 -22.82
N PRO A 229 17.09 14.75 -22.93
CA PRO A 229 18.46 14.54 -23.39
C PRO A 229 18.70 15.02 -24.83
N SER A 230 19.86 15.64 -25.08
CA SER A 230 20.30 16.04 -26.42
C SER A 230 20.99 14.90 -27.16
N ASP A 231 20.26 13.80 -27.42
CA ASP A 231 20.80 12.57 -28.04
C ASP A 231 20.32 12.34 -29.49
N GLY A 232 19.67 13.34 -30.09
CA GLY A 232 19.14 13.26 -31.46
C GLY A 232 17.83 12.47 -31.61
N THR A 233 17.30 11.88 -30.53
CA THR A 233 15.98 11.22 -30.56
C THR A 233 14.87 12.27 -30.64
N PRO A 234 13.93 12.17 -31.60
CA PRO A 234 12.81 13.10 -31.69
C PRO A 234 11.84 12.90 -30.53
N ARG A 235 11.55 13.98 -29.79
CA ARG A 235 10.70 13.98 -28.59
C ARG A 235 9.70 15.11 -28.63
N ASN A 236 8.52 14.88 -28.09
CA ASN A 236 7.55 15.91 -27.76
C ASN A 236 7.38 15.98 -26.24
N PHE A 237 8.33 16.63 -25.57
CA PHE A 237 8.32 16.72 -24.11
C PHE A 237 7.25 17.69 -23.59
N GLU A 238 7.07 18.82 -24.27
CA GLU A 238 6.04 19.80 -23.92
C GLU A 238 4.64 19.18 -23.97
N GLY A 239 4.31 18.51 -25.09
CA GLY A 239 3.02 17.83 -25.22
C GLY A 239 2.85 16.68 -24.23
N LEU A 240 3.94 16.08 -23.73
CA LEU A 240 3.86 15.08 -22.68
C LEU A 240 3.45 15.75 -21.35
N LEU A 241 4.10 16.85 -20.96
CA LEU A 241 3.79 17.59 -19.75
C LEU A 241 2.34 18.10 -19.75
N GLU A 242 1.89 18.72 -20.85
CA GLU A 242 0.51 19.20 -21.00
C GLU A 242 -0.51 18.08 -20.76
N ASN A 243 -0.27 16.89 -21.32
CA ASN A 243 -1.15 15.75 -21.12
C ASN A 243 -1.13 15.27 -19.66
N LEU A 244 0.05 15.17 -19.06
CA LEU A 244 0.19 14.75 -17.66
C LEU A 244 -0.54 15.70 -16.69
N HIS A 245 -0.43 17.01 -16.92
CA HIS A 245 -1.14 18.04 -16.16
C HIS A 245 -2.65 17.98 -16.38
N SER A 246 -3.11 17.77 -17.62
CA SER A 246 -4.55 17.70 -17.93
C SER A 246 -5.29 16.59 -17.17
N TYR A 247 -4.58 15.48 -16.88
CA TYR A 247 -5.12 14.35 -16.13
C TYR A 247 -4.82 14.40 -14.62
N LYS A 248 -4.24 15.50 -14.12
CA LYS A 248 -3.91 15.70 -12.70
C LYS A 248 -3.11 14.54 -12.11
N ILE A 249 -2.16 14.01 -12.88
CA ILE A 249 -1.32 12.88 -12.46
C ILE A 249 -0.34 13.35 -11.36
N PRO A 250 -0.14 12.61 -10.26
CA PRO A 250 0.78 13.02 -9.20
C PRO A 250 2.24 13.17 -9.67
N PRO A 251 3.05 14.09 -9.10
CA PRO A 251 4.43 14.34 -9.55
C PRO A 251 5.34 13.10 -9.58
N SER A 252 5.17 12.18 -8.64
CA SER A 252 5.92 10.91 -8.61
C SER A 252 5.62 10.03 -9.82
N GLU A 253 4.36 9.98 -10.26
CA GLU A 253 3.94 9.25 -11.45
C GLU A 253 4.35 9.99 -12.72
N GLN A 254 4.23 11.33 -12.75
CA GLN A 254 4.74 12.15 -13.86
C GLN A 254 6.22 11.87 -14.12
N TYR A 255 7.05 11.88 -13.08
CA TYR A 255 8.48 11.58 -13.18
C TYR A 255 8.75 10.21 -13.80
N ALA A 256 8.05 9.18 -13.31
CA ALA A 256 8.21 7.82 -13.81
C ALA A 256 7.77 7.70 -15.27
N ILE A 257 6.67 8.34 -15.66
CA ILE A 257 6.17 8.34 -17.04
C ILE A 257 7.14 9.10 -17.96
N ILE A 258 7.68 10.24 -17.53
CA ILE A 258 8.69 11.01 -18.28
C ILE A 258 9.91 10.14 -18.56
N LEU A 259 10.47 9.48 -17.54
CA LEU A 259 11.64 8.64 -17.74
C LEU A 259 11.35 7.42 -18.63
N LYS A 260 10.25 6.71 -18.38
CA LYS A 260 9.90 5.50 -19.14
C LYS A 260 9.48 5.77 -20.59
N SER A 261 8.87 6.92 -20.85
CA SER A 261 8.54 7.35 -22.21
C SER A 261 9.73 7.94 -22.98
N ASN A 262 10.92 7.96 -22.36
CA ASN A 262 12.11 8.65 -22.88
C ASN A 262 11.80 10.13 -23.20
N PHE A 263 11.25 10.84 -22.21
CA PHE A 263 10.86 12.26 -22.30
C PHE A 263 9.86 12.53 -23.43
N GLY A 264 8.93 11.62 -23.66
CA GLY A 264 7.93 11.74 -24.72
C GLY A 264 8.49 11.47 -26.11
N ALA A 265 9.36 10.46 -26.25
CA ALA A 265 9.88 10.05 -27.56
C ALA A 265 8.74 9.76 -28.54
N ILE A 266 8.87 10.26 -29.76
CA ILE A 266 7.86 10.05 -30.81
C ILE A 266 7.82 8.55 -31.16
N GLY A 267 6.61 7.98 -31.19
CA GLY A 267 6.39 6.55 -31.39
C GLY A 267 6.37 5.70 -30.10
N ASN A 268 6.67 6.29 -28.94
CA ASN A 268 6.52 5.59 -27.66
C ASN A 268 5.05 5.26 -27.38
N SER A 269 4.79 4.12 -26.72
CA SER A 269 3.43 3.64 -26.40
C SER A 269 2.66 4.59 -25.45
N VAL A 270 3.34 5.52 -24.78
CA VAL A 270 2.71 6.56 -23.94
C VAL A 270 1.65 7.34 -24.70
N TRP A 271 1.89 7.65 -25.98
CA TRP A 271 0.99 8.44 -26.81
C TRP A 271 -0.30 7.68 -27.12
N LYS A 272 -0.18 6.38 -27.42
CA LYS A 272 -1.33 5.48 -27.56
C LYS A 272 -2.09 5.35 -26.22
N GLY A 273 -1.37 5.35 -25.10
CA GLY A 273 -1.95 5.40 -23.77
C GLY A 273 -2.86 6.62 -23.58
N PHE A 274 -2.39 7.83 -23.91
CA PHE A 274 -3.22 9.03 -23.85
C PHE A 274 -4.42 8.99 -24.79
N SER A 275 -4.26 8.48 -26.02
CA SER A 275 -5.39 8.29 -26.95
C SER A 275 -6.47 7.38 -26.36
N ASN A 276 -6.06 6.28 -25.72
CA ASN A 276 -6.99 5.36 -25.07
C ASN A 276 -7.70 5.99 -23.87
N ILE A 277 -6.99 6.82 -23.08
CA ILE A 277 -7.62 7.57 -21.98
C ILE A 277 -8.72 8.49 -22.52
N ARG A 278 -8.43 9.28 -23.57
CA ARG A 278 -9.42 10.16 -24.21
C ARG A 278 -10.62 9.39 -24.75
N GLY A 279 -10.37 8.25 -25.40
CA GLY A 279 -11.43 7.39 -25.96
C GLY A 279 -12.23 6.57 -24.94
N SER A 280 -11.79 6.55 -23.67
CA SER A 280 -12.39 5.68 -22.66
C SER A 280 -13.70 6.22 -22.06
N ASN A 281 -14.09 7.46 -22.35
CA ASN A 281 -15.27 8.14 -21.76
C ASN A 281 -15.31 8.03 -20.22
N GLY A 282 -14.15 8.16 -19.56
CA GLY A 282 -14.03 8.10 -18.10
C GLY A 282 -13.97 6.69 -17.50
N LYS A 283 -13.92 5.63 -18.31
CA LYS A 283 -13.72 4.25 -17.81
C LYS A 283 -12.35 4.07 -17.14
N ILE A 284 -11.33 4.81 -17.58
CA ILE A 284 -10.00 4.79 -16.96
C ILE A 284 -9.98 5.82 -15.81
N LYS A 285 -10.11 5.32 -14.58
CA LYS A 285 -10.19 6.14 -13.36
C LYS A 285 -8.83 6.59 -12.81
N LEU A 286 -7.75 5.90 -13.18
CA LEU A 286 -6.37 6.19 -12.73
C LEU A 286 -5.44 6.32 -13.94
N PRO A 287 -5.39 7.51 -14.58
CA PRO A 287 -4.65 7.72 -15.82
C PRO A 287 -3.15 7.44 -15.71
N GLY A 288 -2.48 7.84 -14.62
CA GLY A 288 -1.04 7.66 -14.46
C GLY A 288 -0.63 6.20 -14.26
N HIS A 289 -1.33 5.45 -13.40
CA HIS A 289 -1.17 4.00 -13.29
C HIS A 289 -1.40 3.27 -14.62
N TYR A 290 -2.44 3.66 -15.36
CA TYR A 290 -2.71 3.07 -16.67
C TYR A 290 -1.58 3.36 -17.66
N LEU A 291 -1.10 4.60 -17.75
CA LEU A 291 0.04 4.95 -18.62
C LEU A 291 1.29 4.15 -18.28
N LEU A 292 1.61 4.03 -16.98
CA LEU A 292 2.73 3.23 -16.49
C LEU A 292 2.63 1.75 -16.85
N SER A 293 1.41 1.21 -17.00
CA SER A 293 1.19 -0.17 -17.44
C SER A 293 1.40 -0.37 -18.95
N VAL A 294 1.14 0.68 -19.76
CA VAL A 294 1.22 0.63 -21.23
C VAL A 294 2.66 0.86 -21.74
N ILE A 295 3.47 1.59 -20.97
CA ILE A 295 4.86 1.94 -21.32
C ILE A 295 5.91 0.99 -20.72
N ASN A 296 5.47 -0.16 -20.19
CA ASN A 296 6.33 -1.13 -19.51
C ASN A 296 6.86 -2.21 -20.44
#